data_AF-A0A3D2WXU8-F1
#
_entry.id   AF-A0A3D2WXU8-F1
#
_cell.length_a   1.000
_cell.length_b   1.000
_cell.length_c   1.000
_cell.angle_alpha   90.00
_cell.angle_beta   90.00
_cell.angle_gamma   90.00
#
_symmetry.space_group_name_H-M   'P 1'
#
loop_
_entity.id
_entity.type
_entity.pdbx_description
1 polymer ?
#
loop_
_entity_poly.entity_id
_entity_poly.type
_entity_poly.pdbx_seq_one_letter_code
_entity_poly.pdbx_strand_id
1 'polypeptide(L)'
;MMTQIQQARLGKITEEMRQVASNESVDVHWLREEVASGHIAIPRNVNHNIIARGIGNGLKTKVNANIGTSELDCNVEEELEKLDIAVKYDVDSVMDLSTCGNLNEIRKLIINRSPVMVGTVPIYAVMSRLIEQNCKFSAMTADMLFDEIEKQAEMGVDFMTLHCG
;
A
#
# COMPACT_ATOMS: atom_id res chain seq x y z
N MET A 1 1.38 3.89 -17.48
CA MET A 1 2.78 3.68 -17.06
C MET A 1 2.99 2.17 -16.86
N MET A 2 4.19 1.62 -17.08
CA MET A 2 4.43 0.17 -16.91
C MET A 2 4.79 -0.19 -15.47
N THR A 3 4.32 -1.33 -14.98
CA THR A 3 4.65 -1.85 -13.64
C THR A 3 6.08 -2.39 -13.56
N GLN A 4 6.59 -2.59 -12.35
CA GLN A 4 7.95 -3.13 -12.14
C GLN A 4 8.12 -4.52 -12.79
N ILE A 5 7.13 -5.41 -12.67
CA ILE A 5 7.16 -6.72 -13.32
C ILE A 5 7.15 -6.64 -14.85
N GLN A 6 6.40 -5.71 -15.44
CA GLN A 6 6.39 -5.49 -16.88
C GLN A 6 7.75 -4.99 -17.36
N GLN A 7 8.36 -4.03 -16.64
CA GLN A 7 9.68 -3.51 -16.96
C GLN A 7 10.76 -4.58 -16.80
N ALA A 8 10.71 -5.39 -15.74
CA ALA A 8 11.61 -6.50 -15.50
C ALA A 8 11.59 -7.54 -16.64
N ARG A 9 10.39 -7.92 -17.08
CA ARG A 9 10.18 -8.87 -18.20
C ARG A 9 10.68 -8.34 -19.55
N LEU A 10 10.71 -7.01 -19.72
CA LEU A 10 11.34 -6.36 -20.86
C LEU A 10 12.87 -6.23 -20.72
N GLY A 11 13.48 -6.83 -19.69
CA GLY A 11 14.92 -6.77 -19.43
C GLY A 11 15.39 -5.43 -18.86
N LYS A 12 14.49 -4.52 -18.50
CA LYS A 12 14.84 -3.21 -17.96
C LYS A 12 15.17 -3.30 -16.48
N ILE A 13 16.24 -2.64 -16.07
CA ILE A 13 16.57 -2.37 -14.68
C ILE A 13 16.09 -0.95 -14.37
N THR A 14 15.08 -0.84 -13.50
CA THR A 14 14.51 0.44 -13.06
C THR A 14 15.32 1.06 -11.93
N GLU A 15 15.06 2.32 -11.63
CA GLU A 15 15.64 2.97 -10.44
C GLU A 15 15.15 2.30 -9.15
N GLU A 16 13.88 1.91 -9.09
CA GLU A 16 13.34 1.19 -7.93
C GLU A 16 14.07 -0.15 -7.70
N MET A 17 14.41 -0.89 -8.75
CA MET A 17 15.23 -2.11 -8.62
C MET A 17 16.65 -1.80 -8.11
N ARG A 18 17.26 -0.68 -8.52
CA ARG A 18 18.58 -0.27 -8.01
C ARG A 18 18.53 0.08 -6.53
N GLN A 19 17.49 0.79 -6.10
CA GLN A 19 17.27 1.13 -4.69
C GLN A 19 17.12 -0.13 -3.84
N VAL A 20 16.26 -1.07 -4.26
CA VAL A 20 16.08 -2.35 -3.56
C VAL A 20 17.38 -3.16 -3.53
N ALA A 21 18.06 -3.30 -4.66
CA ALA A 21 19.32 -4.05 -4.74
C ALA A 21 20.39 -3.49 -3.80
N SER A 22 20.51 -2.15 -3.74
CA SER A 22 21.43 -1.46 -2.84
C SER A 22 21.07 -1.68 -1.36
N ASN A 23 19.80 -1.52 -1.00
CA ASN A 23 19.33 -1.64 0.40
C ASN A 23 19.43 -3.07 0.95
N GLU A 24 19.25 -4.06 0.07
CA GLU A 24 19.31 -5.48 0.39
C GLU A 24 20.71 -6.07 0.20
N SER A 25 21.65 -5.32 -0.39
CA SER A 25 23.00 -5.78 -0.73
C SER A 25 23.01 -7.02 -1.64
N VAL A 26 22.15 -7.00 -2.67
CA VAL A 26 22.00 -8.08 -3.67
C VAL A 26 22.35 -7.60 -5.07
N ASP A 27 22.61 -8.52 -5.98
CA ASP A 27 22.85 -8.19 -7.39
C ASP A 27 21.55 -7.71 -8.08
N VAL A 28 21.65 -6.62 -8.84
CA VAL A 28 20.48 -5.99 -9.49
C VAL A 28 19.97 -6.80 -10.69
N HIS A 29 20.83 -7.58 -11.36
CA HIS A 29 20.40 -8.45 -12.45
C HIS A 29 19.61 -9.65 -11.92
N TRP A 30 20.09 -10.25 -10.83
CA TRP A 30 19.35 -11.27 -10.08
C TRP A 30 18.00 -10.73 -9.60
N LEU A 31 17.98 -9.56 -8.95
CA LEU A 31 16.73 -8.97 -8.47
C LEU A 31 15.72 -8.76 -9.61
N ARG A 32 16.18 -8.24 -10.75
CA ARG A 32 15.33 -8.07 -11.95
C ARG A 32 14.75 -9.42 -12.42
N GLU A 33 15.52 -10.50 -12.37
CA GLU A 33 15.04 -11.85 -12.73
C GLU A 33 13.95 -12.33 -11.78
N GLU A 34 14.15 -12.19 -10.47
CA GLU A 34 13.15 -12.55 -9.45
C GLU A 34 11.87 -11.69 -9.54
N VAL A 35 12.00 -10.41 -9.92
CA VAL A 35 10.83 -9.56 -10.20
C VAL A 35 10.12 -10.01 -11.48
N ALA A 36 10.87 -10.39 -12.53
CA ALA A 36 10.29 -10.85 -13.79
C ALA A 36 9.54 -12.20 -13.65
N SER A 37 10.07 -13.10 -12.82
CA SER A 37 9.46 -14.39 -12.48
C SER A 37 8.26 -14.25 -11.53
N GLY A 38 8.17 -13.14 -10.81
CA GLY A 38 7.09 -12.85 -9.86
C GLY A 38 7.35 -13.38 -8.44
N HIS A 39 8.59 -13.77 -8.12
CA HIS A 39 8.98 -14.17 -6.76
C HIS A 39 9.22 -12.98 -5.85
N ILE A 40 9.63 -11.83 -6.41
CA ILE A 40 9.80 -10.58 -5.68
C ILE A 40 8.85 -9.53 -6.24
N ALA A 41 8.10 -8.87 -5.36
CA ALA A 41 7.31 -7.68 -5.67
C ALA A 41 8.04 -6.42 -5.21
N ILE A 42 7.84 -5.31 -5.93
CA ILE A 42 8.27 -3.97 -5.51
C ILE A 42 7.03 -3.07 -5.54
N PRO A 43 6.26 -3.01 -4.45
CA PRO A 43 5.12 -2.11 -4.33
C PRO A 43 5.64 -0.67 -4.26
N ARG A 44 5.36 0.10 -5.31
CA ARG A 44 5.66 1.53 -5.38
C ARG A 44 4.70 2.15 -6.37
N ASN A 45 3.66 2.78 -5.87
CA ASN A 45 2.73 3.51 -6.70
C ASN A 45 3.44 4.73 -7.29
N VAL A 46 3.13 5.06 -8.54
CA VAL A 46 3.71 6.21 -9.26
C VAL A 46 3.39 7.54 -8.58
N ASN A 47 2.27 7.60 -7.86
CA ASN A 47 1.82 8.78 -7.10
C ASN A 47 2.37 8.83 -5.68
N HIS A 48 3.16 7.83 -5.25
CA HIS A 48 3.78 7.79 -3.94
C HIS A 48 5.32 7.81 -4.07
N ASN A 49 5.93 8.88 -3.57
CA ASN A 49 7.35 9.14 -3.75
C ASN A 49 8.15 8.71 -2.53
N ILE A 50 8.42 7.41 -2.44
CA ILE A 50 9.15 6.77 -1.34
C ILE A 50 10.35 5.98 -1.87
N ILE A 51 11.25 5.58 -0.97
CA ILE A 51 12.34 4.65 -1.32
C ILE A 51 11.74 3.26 -1.53
N ALA A 52 11.99 2.67 -2.69
CA ALA A 52 11.45 1.36 -3.04
C ALA A 52 12.00 0.26 -2.11
N ARG A 53 11.11 -0.63 -1.67
CA ARG A 53 11.43 -1.84 -0.91
C ARG A 53 10.95 -3.06 -1.69
N GLY A 54 11.74 -4.13 -1.66
CA GLY A 54 11.38 -5.40 -2.28
C GLY A 54 10.79 -6.37 -1.27
N ILE A 55 9.81 -7.16 -1.67
CA ILE A 55 9.18 -8.20 -0.85
C ILE A 55 9.29 -9.53 -1.58
N GLY A 56 10.01 -10.49 -1.00
CA GLY A 56 10.12 -11.85 -1.53
C GLY A 56 11.32 -12.61 -0.97
N ASN A 57 11.44 -13.88 -1.36
CA ASN A 57 12.50 -14.75 -0.88
C ASN A 57 13.89 -14.27 -1.33
N GLY A 58 14.91 -14.41 -0.48
CA GLY A 58 16.26 -13.92 -0.74
C GLY A 58 16.52 -12.46 -0.34
N LEU A 59 15.49 -11.72 0.06
CA LEU A 59 15.59 -10.41 0.70
C LEU A 59 15.41 -10.53 2.23
N LYS A 60 15.71 -9.46 2.98
CA LYS A 60 15.40 -9.41 4.42
C LYS A 60 13.89 -9.52 4.64
N THR A 61 13.49 -10.22 5.70
CA THR A 61 12.09 -10.29 6.15
C THR A 61 11.52 -8.88 6.34
N LYS A 62 10.30 -8.67 5.86
CA LYS A 62 9.58 -7.40 5.93
C LYS A 62 8.54 -7.41 7.02
N VAL A 63 8.38 -6.28 7.71
CA VAL A 63 7.38 -6.09 8.76
C VAL A 63 6.37 -5.04 8.33
N ASN A 64 5.09 -5.33 8.58
CA ASN A 64 3.98 -4.43 8.37
C ASN A 64 3.35 -4.02 9.71
N ALA A 65 3.02 -2.73 9.87
CA ALA A 65 2.21 -2.25 10.98
C ALA A 65 0.82 -1.82 10.51
N ASN A 66 -0.21 -2.20 11.25
CA ASN A 66 -1.58 -1.75 10.97
C ASN A 66 -1.89 -0.52 11.82
N ILE A 67 -2.41 0.51 11.15
CA ILE A 67 -2.94 1.74 11.74
C ILE A 67 -4.36 1.94 11.19
N GLY A 68 -5.10 2.90 11.74
CA GLY A 68 -6.38 3.33 11.22
C GLY A 68 -7.41 3.64 12.30
N THR A 69 -8.32 4.54 11.97
CA THR A 69 -9.43 4.94 12.84
C THR A 69 -10.54 3.88 12.88
N SER A 70 -11.32 3.89 13.95
CA SER A 70 -12.50 3.04 14.13
C SER A 70 -13.65 3.82 14.76
N GLU A 71 -14.84 3.23 14.83
CA GLU A 71 -16.00 3.87 15.49
C GLU A 71 -15.75 4.16 16.99
N LEU A 72 -14.86 3.40 17.63
CA LEU A 72 -14.50 3.58 19.04
C LEU A 72 -13.47 4.69 19.24
N ASP A 73 -12.61 4.91 18.26
CA ASP A 73 -11.49 5.83 18.32
C ASP A 73 -11.18 6.38 16.92
N CYS A 74 -11.55 7.64 16.70
CA CYS A 74 -11.47 8.32 15.42
C CYS A 74 -10.64 9.60 15.51
N ASN A 75 -9.38 9.47 15.95
CA ASN A 75 -8.43 10.56 16.05
C ASN A 75 -7.32 10.46 14.98
N VAL A 76 -7.35 11.37 14.00
CA VAL A 76 -6.38 11.38 12.89
C VAL A 76 -4.97 11.67 13.38
N GLU A 77 -4.79 12.55 14.37
CA GLU A 77 -3.46 12.90 14.88
C GLU A 77 -2.81 11.72 15.59
N GLU A 78 -3.59 10.90 16.30
CA GLU A 78 -3.09 9.67 16.91
C GLU A 78 -2.68 8.63 15.86
N GLU A 79 -3.39 8.54 14.72
CA GLU A 79 -2.98 7.66 13.62
C GLU A 79 -1.68 8.13 12.95
N LEU A 80 -1.47 9.45 12.84
CA LEU A 80 -0.21 10.00 12.35
C LEU A 80 0.93 9.79 13.37
N GLU A 81 0.66 9.84 14.67
CA GLU A 81 1.65 9.49 15.70
C GLU A 81 2.00 8.00 15.65
N LYS A 82 1.02 7.10 15.49
CA LYS A 82 1.24 5.66 15.29
C LYS A 82 2.11 5.38 14.06
N LEU A 83 1.85 6.09 12.95
CA LEU A 83 2.68 6.04 11.75
C LEU A 83 4.14 6.44 12.07
N ASP A 84 4.34 7.59 12.71
CA ASP A 84 5.67 8.09 13.05
C ASP A 84 6.43 7.11 13.97
N ILE A 85 5.73 6.51 14.94
CA ILE A 85 6.29 5.50 15.84
C ILE A 85 6.68 4.25 15.05
N ALA A 86 5.81 3.74 14.18
CA ALA A 86 6.11 2.56 13.38
C ALA A 86 7.34 2.78 12.46
N VAL A 87 7.40 3.94 11.81
CA VAL A 87 8.55 4.34 10.98
C VAL A 87 9.83 4.48 11.82
N LYS A 88 9.76 5.06 13.02
CA LYS A 88 10.89 5.18 13.95
C LYS A 88 11.51 3.82 14.30
N TYR A 89 10.70 2.76 14.36
CA TYR A 89 11.14 1.39 14.61
C TYR A 89 11.37 0.57 13.33
N ASP A 90 11.57 1.24 12.19
CA ASP A 90 11.96 0.68 10.89
C ASP A 90 10.98 -0.36 10.31
N VAL A 91 9.68 -0.06 10.38
CA VAL A 91 8.67 -0.82 9.64
C VAL A 91 8.90 -0.70 8.12
N ASP A 92 8.58 -1.76 7.35
CA ASP A 92 8.70 -1.74 5.89
C ASP A 92 7.46 -1.23 5.18
N SER A 93 6.29 -1.43 5.79
CA SER A 93 5.01 -0.94 5.31
C SER A 93 4.07 -0.62 6.45
N VAL A 94 3.11 0.23 6.17
CA VAL A 94 1.93 0.40 6.99
C VAL A 94 0.69 0.06 6.19
N MET A 95 -0.37 -0.39 6.87
CA MET A 95 -1.69 -0.45 6.27
C MET A 95 -2.64 0.50 6.98
N ASP A 96 -3.31 1.34 6.19
CA ASP A 96 -4.45 2.14 6.65
C ASP A 96 -5.71 1.27 6.61
N LEU A 97 -6.16 0.86 7.80
CA LEU A 97 -7.37 0.07 8.02
C LEU A 97 -8.53 0.93 8.56
N SER A 98 -8.49 2.25 8.35
CA SER A 98 -9.49 3.17 8.86
C SER A 98 -10.91 2.84 8.38
N THR A 99 -11.86 2.88 9.32
CA THR A 99 -13.31 2.65 9.07
C THR A 99 -14.21 3.77 9.59
N CYS A 100 -13.64 4.83 10.17
CA CYS A 100 -14.41 5.96 10.70
C CYS A 100 -13.81 7.31 10.30
N GLY A 101 -14.65 8.35 10.24
CA GLY A 101 -14.24 9.70 9.85
C GLY A 101 -14.08 9.87 8.35
N ASN A 102 -13.46 10.98 7.92
CA ASN A 102 -13.24 11.24 6.50
C ASN A 102 -12.09 10.37 5.96
N LEU A 103 -12.41 9.12 5.58
CA LEU A 103 -11.43 8.13 5.13
C LEU A 103 -10.52 8.63 3.99
N ASN A 104 -11.04 9.49 3.12
CA ASN A 104 -10.25 10.01 2.00
C ASN A 104 -9.20 11.02 2.45
N GLU A 105 -9.54 11.85 3.43
CA GLU A 105 -8.64 12.84 3.99
C GLU A 105 -7.59 12.18 4.88
N ILE A 106 -8.04 11.27 5.76
CA ILE A 106 -7.16 10.46 6.61
C ILE A 106 -6.12 9.73 5.76
N ARG A 107 -6.56 9.01 4.72
CA ARG A 107 -5.66 8.25 3.85
C ARG A 107 -4.69 9.14 3.08
N LYS A 108 -5.15 10.29 2.57
CA LYS A 108 -4.26 11.26 1.91
C LYS A 108 -3.19 11.79 2.87
N LEU A 109 -3.55 12.08 4.12
CA LEU A 109 -2.60 12.51 5.14
C LEU A 109 -1.57 11.42 5.45
N ILE A 110 -2.02 10.16 5.62
CA ILE A 110 -1.14 9.01 5.85
C ILE A 110 -0.17 8.82 4.67
N ILE A 111 -0.67 8.78 3.43
CA ILE A 111 0.18 8.60 2.24
C ILE A 111 1.18 9.75 2.10
N ASN A 112 0.75 11.00 2.29
CA ASN A 112 1.65 12.15 2.16
C ASN A 112 2.74 12.20 3.25
N ARG A 113 2.47 11.64 4.43
CA ARG A 113 3.41 11.61 5.56
C ARG A 113 4.31 10.37 5.53
N SER A 114 3.82 9.25 5.01
CA SER A 114 4.51 7.97 5.08
C SER A 114 5.77 7.94 4.19
N PRO A 115 6.95 7.63 4.74
CA PRO A 115 8.14 7.36 3.95
C PRO A 115 8.27 5.89 3.51
N VAL A 116 7.29 5.05 3.88
CA VAL A 116 7.26 3.59 3.63
C VAL A 116 5.99 3.21 2.86
N MET A 117 5.93 1.98 2.37
CA MET A 117 4.80 1.51 1.56
C MET A 117 3.49 1.62 2.35
N VAL A 118 2.42 2.09 1.71
CA VAL A 118 1.08 2.18 2.28
C VAL A 118 0.15 1.20 1.58
N GLY A 119 -0.43 0.30 2.36
CA GLY A 119 -1.46 -0.64 1.91
C GLY A 119 -2.84 -0.32 2.45
N THR A 120 -3.86 -0.88 1.82
CA THR A 120 -5.26 -0.73 2.25
C THR A 120 -6.08 -2.00 2.02
N VAL A 121 -7.31 -1.97 2.52
CA VAL A 121 -8.37 -2.95 2.25
C VAL A 121 -9.57 -2.21 1.65
N PRO A 122 -9.66 -2.03 0.31
CA PRO A 122 -10.66 -1.15 -0.32
C PRO A 122 -12.11 -1.42 0.09
N ILE A 123 -12.46 -2.69 0.34
CA ILE A 123 -13.81 -3.07 0.77
C ILE A 123 -14.24 -2.39 2.09
N TYR A 124 -13.30 -2.05 2.99
CA TYR A 124 -13.64 -1.36 4.25
C TYR A 124 -14.18 0.05 3.99
N ALA A 125 -13.62 0.77 3.03
CA ALA A 125 -14.11 2.11 2.67
C ALA A 125 -15.49 2.05 2.00
N VAL A 126 -15.74 1.01 1.19
CA VAL A 126 -17.06 0.78 0.58
C VAL A 126 -18.10 0.44 1.65
N MET A 127 -17.76 -0.43 2.60
CA MET A 127 -18.65 -0.80 3.71
C MET A 127 -18.95 0.40 4.63
N SER A 128 -17.93 1.20 4.96
CA SER A 128 -18.09 2.39 5.80
C SER A 128 -19.05 3.40 5.15
N ARG A 129 -18.92 3.61 3.83
CA ARG A 129 -19.84 4.47 3.06
C ARG A 129 -21.28 3.96 3.07
N LEU A 130 -21.48 2.64 2.96
CA LEU A 130 -22.81 2.05 3.02
C LEU A 130 -23.44 2.23 4.42
N ILE A 131 -22.65 2.09 5.49
CA ILE A 131 -23.08 2.34 6.87
C ILE A 131 -23.50 3.82 7.03
N GLU A 132 -22.68 4.76 6.59
CA GLU A 132 -22.98 6.20 6.64
C GLU A 132 -24.28 6.55 5.88
N GLN A 133 -24.56 5.85 4.79
CA GLN A 133 -25.79 6.01 4.00
C GLN A 133 -26.98 5.21 4.53
N ASN A 134 -26.84 4.52 5.66
CA ASN A 134 -27.82 3.61 6.25
C ASN A 134 -28.32 2.54 5.25
N CYS A 135 -27.42 2.10 4.37
CA CYS A 135 -27.65 1.05 3.37
C CYS A 135 -27.19 -0.31 3.91
N LYS A 136 -27.88 -1.38 3.48
CA LYS A 136 -27.45 -2.75 3.78
C LYS A 136 -26.20 -3.10 2.97
N PHE A 137 -25.31 -3.93 3.52
CA PHE A 137 -24.13 -4.42 2.79
C PHE A 137 -24.48 -5.18 1.51
N SER A 138 -25.68 -5.78 1.44
CA SER A 138 -26.18 -6.43 0.22
C SER A 138 -26.43 -5.46 -0.94
N ALA A 139 -26.41 -4.14 -0.70
CA ALA A 139 -26.49 -3.12 -1.74
C ALA A 139 -25.14 -2.85 -2.42
N MET A 140 -24.03 -3.42 -1.92
CA MET A 140 -22.72 -3.29 -2.53
C MET A 140 -22.72 -3.87 -3.94
N THR A 141 -22.20 -3.11 -4.91
CA THR A 141 -21.97 -3.57 -6.28
C THR A 141 -20.48 -3.70 -6.56
N ALA A 142 -20.14 -4.42 -7.64
CA ALA A 142 -18.76 -4.50 -8.11
C ALA A 142 -18.20 -3.11 -8.49
N ASP A 143 -19.02 -2.28 -9.13
CA ASP A 143 -18.64 -0.92 -9.54
C ASP A 143 -18.21 -0.08 -8.33
N MET A 144 -18.92 -0.16 -7.20
CA MET A 144 -18.52 0.56 -5.97
C MET A 144 -17.12 0.16 -5.48
N LEU A 145 -16.73 -1.11 -5.63
CA LEU A 145 -15.40 -1.59 -5.28
C LEU A 145 -14.35 -1.13 -6.29
N PHE A 146 -14.65 -1.19 -7.59
CA PHE A 146 -13.74 -0.73 -8.64
C PHE A 146 -13.49 0.78 -8.54
N ASP A 147 -14.53 1.58 -8.31
CA ASP A 147 -14.43 3.03 -8.09
C ASP A 147 -13.51 3.33 -6.89
N GLU A 148 -13.62 2.56 -5.81
CA GLU A 148 -12.77 2.74 -4.63
C GLU A 148 -11.32 2.32 -4.88
N ILE A 149 -11.10 1.22 -5.63
CA ILE A 149 -9.76 0.78 -6.06
C ILE A 149 -9.10 1.87 -6.90
N GLU A 150 -9.79 2.39 -7.93
CA GLU A 150 -9.25 3.43 -8.81
C GLU A 150 -8.87 4.69 -8.01
N LYS A 151 -9.79 5.15 -7.17
CA LYS A 151 -9.58 6.31 -6.31
C LYS A 151 -8.38 6.14 -5.36
N GLN A 152 -8.21 4.97 -4.75
CA GLN A 152 -7.07 4.71 -3.87
C GLN A 152 -5.75 4.59 -4.65
N ALA A 153 -5.78 4.01 -5.86
CA ALA A 153 -4.63 3.98 -6.74
C ALA A 153 -4.19 5.40 -7.15
N GLU A 154 -5.14 6.30 -7.44
CA GLU A 154 -4.85 7.72 -7.71
C GLU A 154 -4.24 8.44 -6.51
N MET A 155 -4.66 8.11 -5.28
CA MET A 155 -4.09 8.69 -4.06
C MET A 155 -2.65 8.26 -3.79
N GLY A 156 -2.19 7.15 -4.35
CA GLY A 156 -0.83 6.63 -4.13
C GLY A 156 -0.75 5.38 -3.24
N VAL A 157 -1.85 4.64 -3.03
CA VAL A 157 -1.78 3.35 -2.32
C VAL A 157 -0.89 2.38 -3.11
N ASP A 158 0.11 1.79 -2.44
CA ASP A 158 1.14 0.95 -3.05
C ASP A 158 0.68 -0.49 -3.28
N PHE A 159 -0.17 -1.02 -2.39
CA PHE A 159 -0.73 -2.36 -2.51
C PHE A 159 -2.12 -2.44 -1.87
N MET A 160 -2.95 -3.36 -2.36
CA MET A 160 -4.32 -3.54 -1.90
C MET A 160 -4.57 -4.99 -1.54
N THR A 161 -5.22 -5.21 -0.41
CA THR A 161 -5.73 -6.54 -0.04
C THR A 161 -7.12 -6.70 -0.61
N LEU A 162 -7.26 -7.65 -1.55
CA LEU A 162 -8.53 -7.99 -2.20
C LEU A 162 -8.90 -9.43 -1.87
N HIS A 163 -10.09 -9.64 -1.32
CA HIS A 163 -10.59 -10.94 -0.91
C HIS A 163 -11.32 -11.62 -2.08
N CYS A 164 -10.56 -12.05 -3.09
CA CYS A 164 -11.10 -12.65 -4.32
C CYS A 164 -11.04 -14.20 -4.34
N GLY A 165 -10.64 -14.81 -3.22
CA GLY A 165 -10.49 -16.26 -3.06
C GLY A 165 -11.72 -16.95 -2.50
#